data_AF-A0AAX0L9L5-F1
#
_entry.id   AF-A0AAX0L9L5-F1
#
_cell.length_a   1.000
_cell.length_b   1.000
_cell.length_c   1.000
_cell.angle_alpha   90.00
_cell.angle_beta   90.00
_cell.angle_gamma   90.00
#
_symmetry.space_group_name_H-M   'P 1'
#
loop_
_entity.id
_entity.type
_entity.pdbx_description
1 polymer ?
#
loop_
_entity_poly.entity_id
_entity_poly.type
_entity_poly.pdbx_seq_one_letter_code
_entity_poly.pdbx_strand_id
1 'polypeptide(L)'
;MNSGVIRGNKLYKAGTILTRKDIVAEIPFLDTIILTKIKGSNIFNIIKDFESIEEDKYNHSFLFMVSTDYYVKRYYRLKHLK
;
A
#
# COMPACT_ATOMS: atom_id res chain seq x y z
N MET A 1 -0.39 -3.84 3.20
CA MET A 1 -0.18 -2.82 4.25
C MET A 1 -0.65 -1.49 3.71
N ASN A 2 -1.28 -0.65 4.52
CA ASN A 2 -1.66 0.71 4.12
C ASN A 2 -0.41 1.62 4.06
N SER A 3 -0.38 2.64 3.19
CA SER A 3 0.78 3.51 2.94
C SER A 3 1.12 4.42 4.11
N GLY A 4 0.11 4.86 4.87
CA GLY A 4 0.25 5.74 6.02
C GLY A 4 1.04 5.16 7.19
N VAL A 5 1.27 3.84 7.23
CA VAL A 5 2.06 3.17 8.29
C VAL A 5 3.57 3.41 8.13
N ILE A 6 4.03 3.72 6.91
CA ILE A 6 5.42 4.08 6.64
C ILE A 6 5.53 5.60 6.74
N ARG A 7 6.29 6.09 7.72
CA ARG A 7 6.43 7.52 8.05
C ARG A 7 7.80 8.07 7.73
N GLY A 8 8.81 7.21 7.70
CA GLY A 8 10.14 7.63 7.28
C GLY A 8 10.15 7.83 5.77
N ASN A 9 10.69 8.97 5.36
CA ASN A 9 10.93 9.28 3.96
C ASN A 9 12.45 9.31 3.74
N LYS A 10 13.13 8.25 4.17
CA LYS A 10 14.59 8.15 4.11
C LYS A 10 15.01 7.19 3.02
N LEU A 11 16.06 7.58 2.31
CA LEU A 11 16.79 6.72 1.39
C LEU A 11 18.03 6.19 2.11
N TYR A 12 18.10 4.88 2.30
CA TYR A 12 19.26 4.20 2.85
C TYR A 12 20.18 3.76 1.71
N LYS A 13 21.44 4.18 1.74
CA LYS A 13 22.43 3.72 0.76
C LYS A 13 22.74 2.23 0.97
N ALA A 14 23.11 1.54 -0.10
CA ALA A 14 23.59 0.16 0.02
C ALA A 14 24.74 0.06 1.04
N GLY A 15 24.69 -0.95 1.90
CA GLY A 15 25.66 -1.14 2.99
C GLY A 15 25.44 -0.26 4.22
N THR A 16 24.40 0.58 4.25
CA THR A 16 24.04 1.33 5.47
C THR A 16 23.63 0.35 6.57
N ILE A 17 24.28 0.45 7.74
CA ILE A 17 23.89 -0.33 8.91
C ILE A 17 22.60 0.27 9.47
N LEU A 18 21.51 -0.49 9.38
CA LEU A 18 20.22 -0.10 9.95
C LEU A 18 20.17 -0.45 11.43
N THR A 19 19.79 0.53 12.25
CA THR A 19 19.56 0.31 13.67
C THR A 19 18.08 0.14 13.97
N ARG A 20 17.76 -0.37 15.17
CA ARG A 20 16.36 -0.41 15.65
C ARG A 20 15.71 0.97 15.67
N LYS A 21 16.49 2.02 15.97
CA LYS A 21 16.00 3.41 15.95
C LYS A 21 15.58 3.84 14.55
N ASP A 22 16.32 3.42 13.52
CA ASP A 22 15.96 3.70 12.13
C ASP A 22 14.67 3.00 11.74
N ILE A 23 14.50 1.73 12.11
CA ILE A 23 13.26 0.98 11.86
C ILE A 23 12.05 1.64 12.52
N VAL A 24 12.17 2.06 13.79
CA VAL A 24 11.07 2.75 14.50
C VAL A 24 10.77 4.12 13.90
N ALA A 25 11.76 4.82 13.36
CA ALA A 25 11.54 6.07 12.64
C ALA A 25 10.76 5.85 11.32
N GLU A 26 10.97 4.72 10.65
CA GLU A 26 10.21 4.33 9.45
C GLU A 26 8.79 3.85 9.79
N ILE A 27 8.63 3.02 10.83
CA ILE A 27 7.37 2.35 11.20
C ILE A 27 7.09 2.59 12.70
N PRO A 28 6.60 3.78 13.09
CA PRO A 28 6.54 4.19 14.50
C PRO A 28 5.35 3.61 15.28
N PHE A 29 4.35 3.07 14.58
CA PHE A 29 3.11 2.62 15.21
C PHE A 29 3.26 1.28 15.95
N LEU A 30 4.35 0.55 15.67
CA LEU A 30 4.65 -0.74 16.31
C LEU A 30 3.49 -1.74 16.20
N ASP A 31 2.78 -1.70 15.06
CA ASP A 31 1.67 -2.58 14.79
C ASP A 31 2.10 -4.05 14.87
N THR A 32 1.16 -4.90 15.29
CA THR A 32 1.39 -6.34 15.36
C THR A 32 1.06 -6.99 14.01
N ILE A 33 1.92 -7.88 13.54
CA ILE A 33 1.68 -8.66 12.33
C ILE A 33 0.65 -9.75 12.65
N ILE A 34 -0.47 -9.75 11.93
CA ILE A 34 -1.53 -10.75 12.07
C ILE A 34 -1.57 -11.62 10.82
N LEU A 35 -1.60 -12.94 11.01
CA LEU A 35 -1.84 -13.92 9.95
C LEU A 35 -3.30 -14.37 9.99
N THR A 36 -3.98 -14.32 8.86
CA THR A 36 -5.39 -14.76 8.74
C THR A 36 -5.62 -15.56 7.46
N LYS A 37 -6.60 -16.48 7.50
CA LYS A 37 -7.03 -17.26 6.34
C LYS A 37 -8.24 -16.59 5.69
N ILE A 38 -8.11 -16.27 4.41
CA ILE A 38 -9.15 -15.63 3.62
C ILE A 38 -9.55 -16.57 2.48
N LYS A 39 -10.85 -16.67 2.19
CA LYS A 39 -11.31 -17.41 1.00
C LYS A 39 -10.87 -16.67 -0.26
N GLY A 40 -10.43 -17.40 -1.29
CA GLY A 40 -10.01 -16.80 -2.57
C GLY A 40 -11.08 -15.90 -3.19
N SER A 41 -12.36 -16.26 -3.06
CA SER A 41 -13.50 -15.45 -3.49
C SER A 41 -13.56 -14.05 -2.88
N ASN A 42 -13.01 -13.89 -1.67
CA ASN A 42 -13.05 -12.62 -0.94
C ASN A 42 -11.83 -11.74 -1.26
N ILE A 43 -10.76 -12.30 -1.82
CA ILE A 43 -9.53 -11.57 -2.14
C ILE A 43 -9.83 -10.44 -3.13
N PHE A 44 -10.65 -10.71 -4.14
CA PHE A 44 -11.00 -9.71 -5.15
C PHE A 44 -11.73 -8.50 -4.54
N ASN A 45 -12.70 -8.75 -3.66
CA ASN A 45 -13.43 -7.67 -2.99
C ASN A 45 -12.50 -6.85 -2.10
N ILE A 46 -11.60 -7.51 -1.36
CA ILE A 46 -10.62 -6.83 -0.51
C ILE A 46 -9.69 -5.93 -1.32
N ILE A 47 -9.18 -6.41 -2.46
CA ILE A 47 -8.31 -5.61 -3.34
C ILE A 47 -9.08 -4.41 -3.88
N LYS A 48 -10.31 -4.62 -4.37
CA LYS A 48 -11.16 -3.55 -4.87
C LYS A 48 -11.47 -2.50 -3.80
N ASP A 49 -11.73 -2.92 -2.57
CA ASP A 49 -12.00 -2.01 -1.45
C ASP A 49 -10.79 -1.12 -1.18
N PHE A 50 -9.57 -1.67 -1.20
CA PHE A 50 -8.33 -0.89 -1.08
C PHE A 50 -8.12 0.10 -2.23
N GLU A 51 -8.61 -0.20 -3.43
CA GLU A 51 -8.51 0.67 -4.61
C GLU A 51 -9.58 1.75 -4.66
N SER A 52 -10.73 1.52 -4.01
CA SER A 52 -11.88 2.44 -4.00
C SER A 52 -11.72 3.62 -3.06
N ILE A 53 -10.71 3.59 -2.19
CA ILE A 53 -10.39 4.72 -1.33
C ILE A 53 -9.81 5.80 -2.25
N GLU A 54 -10.52 6.92 -2.37
CA GLU A 54 -10.08 8.10 -3.13
C GLU A 54 -8.64 8.48 -2.74
N GLU A 55 -7.98 9.34 -3.54
CA GLU A 55 -6.59 9.83 -3.41
C GLU A 55 -6.24 10.52 -2.06
N ASP A 56 -6.81 10.11 -0.93
CA ASP A 56 -6.23 10.29 0.39
C ASP A 56 -4.86 9.60 0.44
N LYS A 57 -3.82 10.43 0.47
CA LYS A 57 -2.39 10.05 0.46
C LYS A 57 -2.00 8.92 1.42
N TYR A 58 -2.79 8.71 2.47
CA TYR A 58 -2.50 7.77 3.55
C TYR A 58 -3.25 6.45 3.43
N ASN A 59 -4.12 6.24 2.44
CA ASN A 59 -4.92 5.01 2.34
C ASN A 59 -4.57 4.10 1.16
N HIS A 60 -3.55 4.46 0.40
CA HIS A 60 -3.04 3.60 -0.66
C HIS A 60 -2.48 2.29 -0.08
N SER A 61 -2.77 1.15 -0.69
CA SER A 61 -2.28 -0.15 -0.19
C SER A 61 -1.04 -0.65 -0.92
N PHE A 62 -0.03 -1.08 -0.16
CA PHE A 62 1.09 -1.89 -0.64
C PHE A 62 0.72 -3.37 -0.59
N LEU A 63 0.79 -4.02 -1.76
CA LEU A 63 0.58 -5.45 -1.97
C LEU A 63 1.93 -6.10 -2.31
N PHE A 64 2.26 -7.20 -1.64
CA PHE A 64 3.47 -7.98 -1.91
C PHE A 64 3.07 -9.37 -2.40
N MET A 65 3.80 -9.90 -3.39
CA MET A 65 3.55 -11.23 -3.99
C MET A 65 2.16 -11.39 -4.62
N VAL A 66 1.47 -10.29 -4.94
CA VAL A 66 0.21 -10.28 -5.68
C VAL A 66 0.47 -9.62 -7.03
N SER A 67 0.03 -10.26 -8.11
CA SER A 67 -0.01 -9.68 -9.45
C SER A 67 -1.46 -9.41 -9.81
N THR A 68 -1.76 -8.17 -10.19
CA THR A 68 -3.09 -7.74 -10.60
C THR A 68 -2.99 -7.03 -11.94
N ASP A 69 -3.66 -7.54 -12.96
CA ASP A 69 -3.83 -6.83 -14.22
C ASP A 69 -5.02 -5.88 -14.12
N TYR A 70 -4.75 -4.60 -13.92
CA TYR A 70 -5.79 -3.58 -13.83
C TYR A 70 -5.88 -2.79 -15.13
N TYR A 71 -7.03 -2.88 -15.82
CA TYR A 71 -7.37 -1.95 -16.89
C TYR A 71 -7.73 -0.59 -16.26
N VAL A 72 -6.73 0.27 -16.06
CA VAL A 72 -6.95 1.64 -15.63
C VAL A 72 -7.84 2.33 -16.66
N LYS A 73 -9.10 2.58 -16.29
CA LYS A 73 -10.08 3.39 -17.03
C LYS A 73 -9.66 4.87 -17.07
N ARG A 74 -8.44 5.18 -17.54
CA ARG A 74 -8.03 6.52 -17.98
C ARG A 74 -8.88 7.01 -19.17
N TYR A 75 -9.72 6.14 -19.73
CA TYR A 75 -10.70 6.43 -20.77
C TYR A 75 -11.84 7.37 -20.35
N TYR A 76 -12.18 7.48 -19.05
CA TYR A 76 -13.31 8.33 -18.61
C TYR A 76 -12.92 9.78 -18.33
N ARG A 77 -11.67 10.05 -17.94
CA ARG A 77 -11.21 11.44 -17.68
C ARG A 77 -10.97 12.25 -18.96
N LEU A 78 -10.72 11.59 -20.10
CA LEU A 78 -10.51 12.26 -21.40
C LEU A 78 -11.82 12.56 -22.16
N LYS A 79 -12.95 11.93 -21.81
CA LYS A 79 -14.25 12.20 -22.45
C LYS A 79 -15.02 13.38 -21.86
N HIS A 80 -14.66 13.83 -20.65
CA HIS A 80 -15.31 14.97 -19.97
C HIS A 80 -14.47 16.27 -20.00
N LEU A 81 -13.45 16.32 -20.85
CA LEU A 81 -12.67 17.53 -21.17
C LEU A 81 -13.01 18.08 -22.56
N LYS A 82 -14.22 17.80 -23.07
CA LYS A 82 -14.78 18.48 -24.24
C LYS A 82 -15.68 19.62 -23.80
#